data_AF-A0A1F8DTQ4-F1
#
_entry.id   AF-A0A1F8DTQ4-F1
#
_cell.length_a   1.000
_cell.length_b   1.000
_cell.length_c   1.000
_cell.angle_alpha   90.00
_cell.angle_beta   90.00
_cell.angle_gamma   90.00
#
_symmetry.space_group_name_H-M   'P 1'
#
loop_
_entity.id
_entity.type
_entity.pdbx_description
1 polymer ?
#
loop_
_entity_poly.entity_id
_entity_poly.type
_entity_poly.pdbx_seq_one_letter_code
_entity_poly.pdbx_strand_id
1 'polypeptide(L)' 'MKVCQICEKGSVMGGTRRKLRGNYNPVNWSRKYPNLQKTRTLEGKRILACANCIKKMNKDGK' A
#
# COMPACT_ATOMS: atom_id res chain seq x y z
N MET A 1 -4.02 13.42 3.24
CA MET A 1 -3.89 12.39 2.18
C MET A 1 -3.62 11.04 2.84
N LYS A 2 -4.21 9.93 2.36
CA LYS A 2 -3.93 8.59 2.93
C LYS A 2 -2.57 8.10 2.40
N VAL A 3 -1.51 8.39 3.16
CA VAL A 3 -0.12 8.08 2.82
C VAL A 3 0.53 7.36 4.00
N CYS A 4 1.42 6.41 3.72
CA CYS A 4 2.20 5.75 4.76
C CYS A 4 3.20 6.74 5.36
N GLN A 5 3.21 6.93 6.68
CA GLN A 5 4.14 7.86 7.34
C GLN A 5 5.59 7.37 7.40
N ILE A 6 5.86 6.09 7.06
CA ILE A 6 7.20 5.48 7.11
C ILE A 6 7.87 5.42 5.74
N CYS A 7 7.12 5.11 4.68
CA CYS A 7 7.66 4.93 3.34
C CYS A 7 6.94 5.76 2.28
N GLU A 8 6.10 6.70 2.70
CA GLU A 8 5.44 7.70 1.85
C GLU A 8 4.59 7.12 0.70
N LYS A 9 4.25 5.83 0.78
CA LYS A 9 3.38 5.18 -0.20
C LYS A 9 2.00 5.84 -0.19
N GLY A 10 1.69 6.50 -1.29
CA GLY A 10 0.38 7.04 -1.62
C GLY A 10 -0.41 6.15 -2.57
N SER A 11 -1.59 6.61 -2.96
CA SER A 11 -2.38 5.97 -4.00
C SER A 11 -1.81 6.23 -5.40
N VAL A 12 -1.87 5.23 -6.27
CA VAL A 12 -1.44 5.35 -7.68
C VAL A 12 -2.57 5.00 -8.63
N MET A 13 -2.53 5.52 -9.85
CA MET A 13 -3.44 5.08 -10.91
C MET A 13 -2.86 3.86 -11.61
N GLY A 14 -3.66 2.80 -11.73
CA GLY A 14 -3.24 1.56 -12.39
C GLY A 14 -4.30 1.09 -13.38
N GLY A 15 -3.88 0.87 -14.63
CA GLY A 15 -4.69 0.22 -15.66
C GLY A 15 -4.91 -1.26 -15.36
N THR A 16 -6.12 -1.75 -15.60
CA THR A 16 -6.44 -3.18 -15.60
C THR A 16 -6.31 -3.72 -17.03
N ARG A 17 -5.83 -4.96 -17.15
CA ARG A 17 -5.77 -5.67 -18.42
C ARG A 17 -6.60 -6.95 -18.33
N ARG A 18 -7.33 -7.27 -19.40
CA ARG A 18 -8.09 -8.52 -19.52
C ARG A 18 -7.51 -9.34 -20.66
N LYS A 19 -7.29 -10.63 -20.43
CA LYS A 19 -6.85 -11.56 -21.47
C LYS A 19 -8.04 -11.92 -22.36
N LEU A 20 -7.95 -11.61 -23.64
CA LEU A 20 -8.94 -11.96 -24.65
C LEU A 20 -8.22 -12.60 -25.82
N ARG A 21 -8.59 -13.85 -26.16
CA ARG A 21 -8.05 -14.61 -27.30
C ARG A 21 -6.51 -14.57 -27.39
N GLY A 22 -5.83 -14.75 -26.25
CA GLY A 22 -4.36 -14.77 -26.18
C GLY A 22 -3.69 -13.43 -25.85
N ASN A 23 -4.37 -12.29 -26.03
CA ASN A 23 -3.79 -10.96 -25.85
C ASN A 23 -4.31 -10.24 -24.60
N TYR A 24 -3.46 -9.46 -23.93
CA TYR A 24 -3.84 -8.65 -22.77
C TYR A 24 -4.24 -7.23 -23.19
N ASN A 25 -5.53 -6.97 -23.28
CA ASN A 25 -6.05 -5.66 -23.67
C ASN A 25 -6.25 -4.77 -22.43
N PRO A 26 -5.81 -3.50 -22.45
CA PRO A 26 -6.14 -2.54 -21.40
C PRO A 26 -7.64 -2.24 -21.41
N VAL A 27 -8.25 -2.17 -20.23
CA VAL A 27 -9.71 -2.00 -20.09
C VAL A 27 -10.03 -0.72 -19.32
N ASN A 28 -9.84 -0.73 -18.00
CA ASN A 28 -10.21 0.39 -17.15
C ASN A 28 -9.02 0.88 -16.33
N TRP A 29 -9.02 2.16 -16.01
CA TRP A 29 -8.08 2.73 -15.04
C TRP A 29 -8.75 2.80 -13.68
N SER A 30 -8.06 2.31 -12.66
CA SER A 30 -8.55 2.33 -11.28
C SER A 30 -7.47 2.84 -10.34
N ARG A 31 -7.87 3.56 -9.30
CA ARG A 31 -6.95 3.97 -8.24
C ARG A 31 -6.62 2.75 -7.38
N LYS A 32 -5.33 2.49 -7.20
CA LYS A 32 -4.81 1.46 -6.29
C LYS A 32 -4.35 2.14 -5.03
N TYR A 33 -4.91 1.72 -3.89
CA TYR A 33 -4.58 2.25 -2.59
C TYR A 33 -3.57 1.33 -1.88
N PRO A 34 -2.60 1.89 -1.16
CA PRO A 34 -1.75 1.12 -0.28
C PRO A 34 -2.57 0.53 0.88
N ASN A 35 -2.20 -0.67 1.34
CA ASN A 35 -2.81 -1.31 2.51
C ASN A 35 -2.35 -0.62 3.80
N LEU A 36 -2.95 0.53 4.09
CA LEU A 36 -2.67 1.37 5.24
C LEU A 36 -3.49 0.92 6.45
N GLN A 37 -2.81 0.80 7.60
CA GLN A 37 -3.40 0.40 8.86
C GLN A 37 -2.95 1.37 9.97
N LYS A 38 -3.77 1.51 11.00
CA LYS A 38 -3.43 2.29 12.19
C LYS A 38 -2.59 1.42 13.13
N THR A 39 -1.37 1.83 13.44
CA THR A 39 -0.49 1.11 14.36
C THR A 39 0.14 2.02 15.39
N ARG A 40 0.74 1.41 16.41
CA ARG A 40 1.55 2.10 17.41
C ARG A 40 3.01 1.83 17.12
N THR A 41 3.82 2.88 17.23
CA THR A 41 5.29 2.78 17.28
C THR A 41 5.71 2.25 18.66
N LEU A 42 6.97 1.82 18.80
CA LEU A 42 7.52 1.42 20.10
C LEU A 42 7.50 2.55 21.13
N GLU A 43 7.58 3.81 20.67
CA GLU A 43 7.39 5.01 21.49
C GLU A 43 5.92 5.26 21.90
N GLY A 44 4.98 4.39 21.50
CA GLY A 44 3.56 4.49 21.83
C GLY A 44 2.74 5.44 20.93
N LYS A 45 3.38 6.18 20.02
CA LYS A 45 2.68 7.10 19.09
C LYS A 45 1.84 6.32 18.07
N ARG A 46 0.62 6.79 17.82
CA ARG A 46 -0.25 6.23 16.77
C ARG A 46 0.12 6.80 15.41
N ILE A 47 0.41 5.92 14.46
CA ILE A 47 0.76 6.27 13.09
C ILE A 47 -0.10 5.51 12.08
N LEU A 48 -0.19 6.04 10.87
CA LEU A 48 -0.76 5.39 9.71
C LEU A 48 0.37 4.78 8.87
N ALA A 49 0.51 3.46 8.93
CA ALA A 49 1.60 2.74 8.27
C ALA A 49 1.06 1.64 7.36
N CYS A 50 1.77 1.30 6.29
CA CYS A 50 1.39 0.17 5.44
C CYS A 50 1.76 -1.17 6.09
N ALA A 51 1.00 -2.22 5.76
CA ALA A 51 1.19 -3.57 6.32
C ALA A 51 2.63 -4.09 6.22
N ASN A 52 3.35 -3.79 5.12
CA ASN A 52 4.74 -4.21 4.95
C ASN A 52 5.69 -3.50 5.91
N CYS A 53 5.49 -2.20 6.18
CA CYS A 53 6.29 -1.47 7.15
C CYS A 53 6.03 -1.97 8.57
N ILE A 54 4.77 -2.27 8.91
CA ILE A 54 4.39 -2.81 10.22
C ILE A 54 5.07 -4.17 10.43
N LYS A 55 5.03 -5.04 9.42
CA LYS A 55 5.72 -6.34 9.47
C LYS A 55 7.22 -6.18 9.68
N LYS A 56 7.84 -5.19 9.02
CA LYS A 56 9.27 -4.90 9.17
C LYS A 56 9.59 -4.39 10.59
N MET A 57 8.81 -3.46 11.13
CA MET A 57 8.96 -2.97 12.51
C MET A 57 8.94 -4.13 13.51
N ASN A 58 7.96 -5.02 13.40
CA ASN A 58 7.84 -6.17 14.30
C ASN A 58 9.00 -7.16 14.18
N LYS A 59 9.61 -7.30 13.00
CA LYS A 59 10.75 -8.19 12.77
C LYS A 59 12.05 -7.61 13.30
N ASP A 60 12.25 -6.32 13.12
CA ASP A 60 13.51 -5.63 13.47
C ASP A 60 13.57 -5.27 14.98
N GLY A 61 12.47 -5.47 15.73
CA GLY A 61 12.42 -5.23 17.18
C GLY A 61 12.67 -3.77 17.58
N LYS A 62 12.50 -2.83 16.63
CA LYS A 62 12.70 -1.39 16.78
C LYS A 62 11.40 -0.63 16.64
#